data_AF-A0A4R0SKI7-F1
#
_entry.id   AF-A0A4R0SKI7-F1
#
_cell.length_a   1.000
_cell.length_b   1.000
_cell.length_c   1.000
_cell.angle_alpha   90.00
_cell.angle_beta   90.00
_cell.angle_gamma   90.00
#
_symmetry.space_group_name_H-M   'P 1'
#
loop_
_entity.id
_entity.type
_entity.pdbx_description
1 polymer ?
#
loop_
_entity_poly.entity_id
_entity_poly.type
_entity_poly.pdbx_seq_one_letter_code
_entity_poly.pdbx_strand_id
1 'polypeptide(L)'
;MRNTLAITELLGHPEVKVYQGLPHSSTTDSFTVGEISAFIHGVNGIGDVEIPNSSRAPETESAVDFIIDAVKPYGKELIYVPTGPMTNIVHRARHPVSG
;
A
#
# COMPACT_ATOMS: atom_id res chain seq x y z
N MET A 1 -2.94 -6.28 -0.83
CA MET A 1 -1.55 -6.62 -1.23
C MET A 1 -1.51 -7.51 -2.46
N ARG A 2 -2.31 -8.59 -2.52
CA ARG A 2 -2.36 -9.53 -3.67
C ARG A 2 -2.33 -8.84 -5.04
N ASN A 3 -3.20 -7.86 -5.30
CA ASN A 3 -3.28 -7.22 -6.61
C ASN A 3 -2.00 -6.47 -7.00
N THR A 4 -1.40 -5.69 -6.09
CA THR A 4 -0.15 -4.95 -6.34
C THR A 4 0.99 -5.90 -6.70
N LEU A 5 1.14 -7.01 -5.97
CA LEU A 5 2.16 -8.02 -6.24
C LEU A 5 1.94 -8.69 -7.61
N ALA A 6 0.70 -9.11 -7.89
CA ALA A 6 0.35 -9.78 -9.14
C ALA A 6 0.53 -8.86 -10.37
N ILE A 7 0.11 -7.59 -10.26
CA ILE A 7 0.22 -6.61 -11.36
C ILE A 7 1.68 -6.29 -11.66
N THR A 8 2.51 -6.04 -10.64
CA THR A 8 3.93 -5.74 -10.86
C THR A 8 4.68 -6.91 -11.49
N GLU A 9 4.36 -8.15 -11.11
CA GLU A 9 4.91 -9.35 -11.76
C GLU A 9 4.40 -9.53 -13.19
N LEU A 10 3.10 -9.33 -13.43
CA LEU A 10 2.48 -9.41 -14.76
C LEU A 10 3.07 -8.39 -15.73
N LEU A 11 3.42 -7.20 -15.25
CA LEU A 11 4.04 -6.14 -16.03
C LEU A 11 5.56 -6.30 -16.19
N GLY A 12 6.14 -7.39 -15.68
CA GLY A 12 7.57 -7.67 -15.81
C GLY A 12 8.47 -6.86 -14.86
N HIS A 13 7.90 -6.29 -13.79
CA HIS A 13 8.59 -5.49 -12.78
C HIS A 13 8.54 -6.10 -11.36
N PRO A 14 9.00 -7.36 -11.17
CA PRO A 14 8.98 -8.03 -9.87
C PRO A 14 10.01 -7.47 -8.86
N GLU A 15 10.91 -6.59 -9.27
CA GLU A 15 11.84 -5.87 -8.40
C GLU A 15 11.13 -4.79 -7.55
N VAL A 16 9.92 -4.37 -7.95
CA VAL A 16 9.13 -3.39 -7.20
C VAL A 16 8.63 -4.03 -5.90
N LYS A 17 9.21 -3.57 -4.79
CA LYS A 17 8.88 -4.02 -3.43
C LYS A 17 7.50 -3.52 -3.00
N VAL A 18 6.76 -4.37 -2.30
CA VAL A 18 5.40 -4.08 -1.82
C VAL A 18 5.35 -4.20 -0.30
N TYR A 19 5.02 -3.10 0.36
CA TYR A 19 4.99 -3.00 1.82
C TYR A 19 3.55 -2.94 2.33
N GLN A 20 3.25 -3.65 3.41
CA GLN A 20 1.91 -3.70 3.99
C GLN A 20 1.60 -2.40 4.76
N GLY A 21 0.54 -1.70 4.35
CA GLY A 21 0.02 -0.52 5.05
C GLY A 21 -0.96 -0.85 6.18
N LEU A 22 -1.44 0.20 6.86
CA LEU A 22 -2.41 0.09 7.94
C LEU A 22 -3.78 -0.43 7.44
N PRO A 23 -4.46 -1.30 8.22
CA PRO A 23 -5.67 -1.98 7.76
C PRO A 23 -6.96 -1.16 7.90
N HIS A 24 -6.95 -0.06 8.66
CA HIS A 24 -8.13 0.77 8.92
C HIS A 24 -7.74 2.24 9.10
N SER A 25 -8.73 3.14 9.13
CA SER A 25 -8.48 4.58 9.32
C SER A 25 -7.95 4.89 10.73
N SER A 26 -7.53 6.13 10.95
CA SER A 26 -6.99 6.59 12.24
C SER A 26 -8.04 6.74 13.35
N THR A 27 -9.34 6.60 13.04
CA THR A 27 -10.46 6.81 13.97
C THR A 27 -11.44 5.63 14.01
N THR A 28 -11.03 4.47 13.50
CA THR A 28 -11.85 3.26 13.39
C THR A 28 -11.00 2.05 13.76
N ASP A 29 -11.60 1.01 14.32
CA ASP A 29 -10.88 -0.22 14.68
C ASP A 29 -10.90 -1.29 13.56
N SER A 30 -11.65 -1.05 12.48
CA SER A 30 -11.76 -1.97 11.35
C SER A 30 -12.14 -1.25 10.05
N PHE A 31 -12.03 -1.97 8.94
CA PHE A 31 -12.45 -1.52 7.62
C PHE A 31 -13.17 -2.65 6.90
N THR A 32 -14.25 -2.31 6.21
CA THR A 32 -14.95 -3.19 5.27
C THR A 32 -15.10 -2.48 3.93
N VAL A 33 -15.01 -3.24 2.85
CA VAL A 33 -15.22 -2.70 1.50
C VAL A 33 -16.71 -2.40 1.33
N GLY A 34 -17.03 -1.14 1.02
CA GLY A 34 -18.41 -0.73 0.74
C GLY A 34 -18.92 -1.24 -0.60
N GLU A 35 -20.24 -1.48 -0.70
CA GLU A 35 -20.88 -2.03 -1.90
C GLU A 35 -20.62 -1.20 -3.16
N ILE A 36 -20.66 0.13 -3.07
CA ILE A 36 -20.38 1.03 -4.21
C ILE A 36 -18.94 0.86 -4.69
N SER A 37 -17.98 0.66 -3.78
CA SER A 37 -16.58 0.45 -4.15
C SER A 37 -16.41 -0.90 -4.86
N ALA A 38 -17.03 -1.96 -4.34
CA ALA A 38 -17.03 -3.27 -4.98
C ALA A 38 -17.72 -3.25 -6.35
N PHE A 39 -18.78 -2.47 -6.52
CA PHE A 39 -19.44 -2.28 -7.81
C PHE A 39 -18.53 -1.59 -8.84
N ILE A 40 -17.81 -0.54 -8.44
CA ILE A 40 -16.93 0.23 -9.35
C ILE A 40 -15.65 -0.55 -9.69
N HIS A 41 -15.05 -1.22 -8.70
CA HIS A 41 -13.72 -1.83 -8.83
C HIS A 41 -13.76 -3.36 -8.96
N GLY A 42 -14.93 -3.98 -8.99
CA GLY A 42 -15.08 -5.44 -8.87
C GLY A 42 -14.84 -5.93 -7.44
N VAL A 43 -15.37 -7.11 -7.13
CA VAL A 43 -15.19 -7.75 -5.81
C VAL A 43 -13.71 -8.03 -5.54
N ASN A 44 -12.94 -8.34 -6.59
CA ASN A 44 -11.49 -8.55 -6.47
C ASN A 44 -10.65 -7.26 -6.49
N GLY A 45 -11.27 -6.09 -6.69
CA GLY A 45 -10.61 -4.78 -6.73
C GLY A 45 -9.81 -4.47 -8.01
N ILE A 46 -9.96 -5.26 -9.08
CA ILE A 46 -9.34 -5.07 -10.40
C ILE A 46 -10.33 -5.30 -11.55
N GLY A 47 -11.63 -5.10 -11.32
CA GLY A 47 -12.68 -5.28 -12.33
C GLY A 47 -13.08 -6.72 -12.57
N ASP A 48 -12.88 -7.60 -11.58
CA ASP A 48 -13.22 -9.03 -11.62
C ASP A 48 -12.52 -9.84 -12.72
N VAL A 49 -11.44 -9.29 -13.28
CA VAL A 49 -10.54 -10.01 -14.19
C VAL A 49 -9.70 -11.04 -13.42
N GLU A 50 -9.51 -12.21 -14.02
CA GLU A 50 -8.63 -13.24 -13.48
C GLU A 50 -7.19 -13.00 -13.94
N ILE A 51 -6.27 -12.90 -12.98
CA ILE A 51 -4.82 -12.82 -13.22
C ILE A 51 -4.10 -13.83 -12.31
N PRO A 52 -2.95 -14.36 -12.74
CA PRO A 52 -2.13 -15.23 -11.90
C PRO A 52 -1.76 -14.55 -10.59
N ASN A 53 -1.69 -15.32 -9.50
CA ASN A 53 -1.11 -14.81 -8.26
C ASN A 53 0.40 -14.64 -8.42
N SER A 54 0.94 -13.62 -7.74
CA SER A 54 2.39 -13.45 -7.64
C SER A 54 3.01 -14.61 -6.87
N SER A 55 4.21 -15.01 -7.29
CA SER A 55 5.05 -15.96 -6.54
C SER A 55 5.73 -15.33 -5.33
N ARG A 56 5.70 -13.99 -5.22
CA ARG A 56 6.33 -13.21 -4.16
C ARG A 56 5.39 -12.96 -2.98
N ALA A 57 5.99 -12.79 -1.80
CA ALA A 57 5.33 -12.24 -0.62
C ALA A 57 5.58 -10.72 -0.53
N PRO A 58 4.71 -9.95 0.16
CA PRO A 58 5.05 -8.58 0.53
C PRO A 58 6.26 -8.58 1.48
N GLU A 59 6.96 -7.44 1.52
CA GLU A 59 8.06 -7.21 2.45
C GLU A 59 7.59 -7.28 3.91
N THR A 60 8.48 -7.70 4.81
CA THR A 60 8.17 -7.84 6.24
C THR A 60 8.14 -6.50 6.99
N GLU A 61 8.82 -5.49 6.44
CA GLU A 61 8.79 -4.11 6.95
C GLU A 61 7.41 -3.48 6.71
N SER A 62 6.94 -2.66 7.64
CA SER A 62 5.68 -1.95 7.48
C SER A 62 5.82 -0.83 6.45
N ALA A 63 4.74 -0.49 5.73
CA ALA A 63 4.78 0.65 4.79
C ALA A 63 5.05 1.99 5.51
N VAL A 64 4.68 2.11 6.79
CA VAL A 64 4.97 3.30 7.59
C VAL A 64 6.47 3.42 7.81
N ASP A 65 7.12 2.35 8.26
CA ASP A 65 8.56 2.33 8.52
C ASP A 65 9.36 2.51 7.24
N PHE A 66 8.95 1.84 6.16
CA PHE A 66 9.57 2.03 4.85
C PHE A 66 9.53 3.50 4.38
N ILE A 67 8.41 4.19 4.56
CA ILE A 67 8.30 5.62 4.22
C ILE A 67 9.27 6.45 5.08
N ILE A 68 9.41 6.15 6.37
CA ILE A 68 10.38 6.81 7.27
C ILE A 68 11.80 6.59 6.78
N ASP A 69 12.13 5.34 6.49
CA ASP A 69 13.46 4.92 6.12
C ASP A 69 13.84 5.42 4.73
N ALA A 70 12.91 5.53 3.80
CA ALA A 70 13.11 6.14 2.50
C ALA A 70 13.41 7.65 2.58
N VAL A 71 12.87 8.37 3.57
CA VAL A 71 13.17 9.81 3.74
C VAL A 71 14.66 10.04 4.08
N LYS A 72 15.32 9.08 4.75
CA LYS A 72 16.73 9.23 5.18
C LYS A 72 17.72 9.31 4.01
N PRO A 73 17.78 8.34 3.07
CA PRO A 73 18.72 8.38 1.95
C PRO A 73 18.29 9.33 0.83
N TYR A 74 16.98 9.50 0.59
CA TYR A 74 16.48 10.28 -0.55
C TYR A 74 16.12 11.73 -0.20
N GLY A 75 15.81 12.03 1.07
CA GLY A 75 15.54 13.39 1.54
C GLY A 75 14.53 14.14 0.67
N LYS A 76 14.95 15.27 0.10
CA LYS A 76 14.12 16.14 -0.75
C LYS A 76 13.84 15.55 -2.15
N GLU A 77 14.58 14.53 -2.56
CA GLU A 77 14.38 13.86 -3.86
C GLU A 77 13.30 12.76 -3.77
N LEU A 78 12.89 12.38 -2.55
CA LEU A 78 11.79 11.44 -2.38
C LEU A 78 10.46 12.06 -2.82
N ILE A 79 9.85 11.47 -3.84
CA ILE A 79 8.49 11.83 -4.28
C ILE A 79 7.51 10.76 -3.80
N TYR A 80 6.59 11.16 -2.91
CA TYR A 80 5.51 10.31 -2.41
C TYR A 80 4.20 10.62 -3.14
N VAL A 81 3.61 9.63 -3.81
CA VAL A 81 2.39 9.78 -4.64
C VAL A 81 1.26 8.90 -4.09
N PRO A 82 0.51 9.35 -3.06
CA PRO A 82 -0.61 8.59 -2.52
C PRO A 82 -1.84 8.73 -3.43
N THR A 83 -2.33 7.61 -3.97
CA THR A 83 -3.57 7.55 -4.78
C THR A 83 -4.73 6.86 -4.05
N GLY A 84 -4.54 6.52 -2.76
CA GLY A 84 -5.57 6.02 -1.85
C GLY A 84 -5.68 6.87 -0.58
N PRO A 85 -6.32 6.36 0.49
CA PRO A 85 -6.40 7.06 1.76
C PRO A 85 -5.03 7.46 2.31
N MET A 86 -4.93 8.65 2.90
CA MET A 86 -3.68 9.18 3.49
C MET A 86 -3.30 8.54 4.84
N THR A 87 -3.87 7.39 5.19
CA THR A 87 -3.76 6.77 6.52
C THR A 87 -2.30 6.55 6.95
N ASN A 88 -1.45 5.99 6.08
CA ASN A 88 -0.05 5.70 6.41
C ASN A 88 0.74 6.97 6.73
N ILE A 89 0.62 8.01 5.89
CA ILE A 89 1.39 9.26 6.06
C ILE A 89 0.88 10.07 7.26
N VAL A 90 -0.44 10.04 7.54
CA VAL A 90 -1.02 10.68 8.72
C VAL A 90 -0.59 9.97 10.00
N HIS A 91 -0.60 8.63 10.02
CA HIS A 91 -0.13 7.87 11.16
C HIS A 91 1.32 8.23 11.50
N ARG A 92 2.16 8.33 10.46
CA ARG A 92 3.53 8.81 10.59
C ARG A 92 3.62 10.22 11.17
N ALA A 93 2.88 11.19 10.61
CA ALA A 93 2.92 12.58 11.06
C ALA A 93 2.50 12.77 12.52
N ARG A 94 1.63 11.89 13.04
CA ARG A 94 1.17 11.90 14.45
C ARG A 94 2.14 11.25 15.42
N HIS A 95 3.04 10.40 14.94
CA HIS A 95 4.05 9.71 15.75
C HIS A 95 5.44 10.02 15.19
N PRO A 96 5.93 11.27 15.33
CA PRO A 96 7.28 11.63 14.92
C PRO A 96 8.29 10.79 15.71
N VAL A 97 9.34 10.30 15.04
CA VAL A 97 10.45 9.64 15.76
C VAL A 97 11.27 10.76 16.36
N SER A 98 11.57 10.68 17.65
CA SER A 98 12.54 11.55 18.31
C SER A 98 13.84 11.52 17.49
N GLY A 99 14.31 12.69 17.06
CA GLY A 99 15.60 12.83 16.36
C GLY A 99 16.78 12.56 17.26
#